data_AF-A0A2G6DUU4-F1
#
_entry.id   AF-A0A2G6DUU4-F1
#
_cell.length_a   1.000
_cell.length_b   1.000
_cell.length_c   1.000
_cell.angle_alpha   90.00
_cell.angle_beta   90.00
_cell.angle_gamma   90.00
#
_symmetry.space_group_name_H-M   'P 1'
#
loop_
_entity.id
_entity.type
_entity.pdbx_description
1 polymer ?
#
loop_
_entity_poly.entity_id
_entity_poly.type
_entity_poly.pdbx_seq_one_letter_code
_entity_poly.pdbx_strand_id
1 'polypeptide(L)'
;ILGHMFSAFHLWSRAKSARTQRYARSRKLQQTYASRTMRWGGVIILLFIIFHLLQFTTRTIEVGGDYADVEPYEMVIMGFSNPFVVLFYALAVIAVGFHLRHGIWSATQTLGLTSQSNRNAVNLVAVTISLAVTLGFLTVPIAVLAGIVD
;
A
#
# COMPACT_ATOMS: atom_id res chain seq x y z
N ILE A 1 4.96 -2.90 -11.07
CA ILE A 1 5.41 -1.92 -10.03
C ILE A 1 6.30 -0.85 -10.63
N LEU A 2 7.42 -1.21 -11.26
CA LEU A 2 8.37 -0.24 -11.84
C LEU A 2 7.75 0.75 -12.83
N GLY A 3 6.93 0.27 -13.77
CA GLY A 3 6.22 1.14 -14.71
C GLY A 3 5.26 2.13 -14.03
N HIS A 4 4.52 1.67 -13.02
CA HIS A 4 3.62 2.52 -12.23
C HIS A 4 4.39 3.61 -11.46
N MET A 5 5.50 3.23 -10.81
CA MET A 5 6.38 4.18 -10.13
C MET A 5 6.98 5.19 -11.10
N PHE A 6 7.50 4.73 -12.25
CA PHE A 6 8.04 5.61 -13.29
C PHE A 6 6.99 6.61 -13.77
N SER A 7 5.78 6.16 -14.09
CA SER A 7 4.68 7.05 -14.49
C SER A 7 4.36 8.08 -13.42
N ALA A 8 4.33 7.68 -12.14
CA ALA A 8 4.08 8.61 -11.02
C ALA A 8 5.19 9.67 -10.89
N PHE A 9 6.46 9.26 -10.96
CA PHE A 9 7.61 10.17 -10.93
C PHE A 9 7.65 11.08 -12.15
N HIS A 10 7.38 10.55 -13.34
CA HIS A 10 7.34 11.32 -14.58
C HIS A 10 6.23 12.39 -14.54
N LEU A 11 5.03 12.04 -14.07
CA LEU A 11 3.94 13.00 -13.91
C LEU A 11 4.29 14.09 -12.88
N TRP A 12 4.92 13.71 -11.77
CA TRP A 12 5.39 14.64 -10.75
C TRP A 12 6.45 15.61 -11.29
N SER A 13 7.42 15.10 -12.06
CA SER A 13 8.46 15.89 -12.71
C SER A 13 7.85 16.89 -13.70
N ARG A 14 6.93 16.44 -14.57
CA ARG A 14 6.20 17.33 -15.51
C ARG A 14 5.39 18.39 -14.79
N ALA A 15 4.70 18.03 -13.71
CA ALA A 15 3.93 18.97 -12.90
C ALA A 15 4.81 20.00 -12.18
N LYS A 16 6.06 19.65 -11.86
CA LYS A 16 7.06 20.57 -11.29
C LYS A 16 7.62 21.50 -12.37
N SER A 17 7.97 20.99 -13.54
CA SER A 17 8.51 21.78 -14.66
C SER A 17 7.47 22.73 -15.29
N ALA A 18 6.18 22.38 -15.26
CA ALA A 18 5.10 23.24 -15.70
C ALA A 18 4.79 24.41 -14.73
N ARG A 19 5.45 24.50 -13.56
CA ARG A 19 5.32 25.63 -12.62
C ARG A 19 6.29 26.75 -12.97
N THR A 20 5.99 27.52 -14.01
CA THR A 20 6.79 28.69 -14.42
C THR A 20 6.45 29.98 -13.65
N GLN A 21 5.28 30.06 -13.00
CA GLN A 21 4.87 31.18 -12.15
C GLN A 21 4.31 30.66 -10.82
N ARG A 22 4.73 31.24 -9.69
CA ARG A 22 4.15 30.95 -8.37
C ARG A 22 2.73 31.53 -8.37
N TYR A 23 1.70 30.71 -8.09
CA TYR A 23 0.29 31.12 -8.10
C TYR A 23 0.09 32.54 -7.51
N ALA A 24 -0.40 33.47 -8.33
CA ALA A 24 -0.67 34.87 -7.94
C ALA A 24 -1.65 34.98 -6.75
N ARG A 25 -2.45 33.93 -6.53
CA ARG A 25 -3.20 33.72 -5.30
C ARG A 25 -2.87 32.34 -4.78
N SER A 26 -2.04 32.25 -3.74
CA SER A 26 -1.98 31.07 -2.90
C SER A 26 -3.31 30.95 -2.16
N ARG A 27 -4.37 30.51 -2.86
CA ARG A 27 -5.43 29.80 -2.14
C ARG A 27 -4.69 28.57 -1.63
N LYS A 28 -4.44 28.52 -0.32
CA LYS A 28 -4.11 27.27 0.37
C LYS A 28 -5.34 26.37 0.20
N LEU A 29 -5.60 25.91 -1.04
CA LEU A 29 -6.26 24.65 -1.29
C LEU A 29 -5.29 23.69 -0.65
N GLN A 30 -5.54 23.48 0.65
CA GLN A 30 -4.95 22.50 1.52
C GLN A 30 -4.58 21.34 0.62
N GLN A 31 -3.28 21.06 0.45
CA GLN A 31 -2.87 19.77 -0.11
C GLN A 31 -3.70 18.76 0.65
N THR A 32 -4.74 18.22 0.00
CA THR A 32 -5.81 17.54 0.71
C THR A 32 -5.12 16.44 1.50
N TYR A 33 -5.54 16.18 2.73
CA TYR A 33 -4.90 15.13 3.54
C TYR A 33 -4.69 13.82 2.73
N ALA A 34 -5.64 13.53 1.85
CA ALA A 34 -5.58 12.50 0.80
C ALA A 34 -4.33 12.53 -0.13
N SER A 35 -3.85 13.69 -0.59
CA SER A 35 -2.66 13.78 -1.45
C SER A 35 -1.35 13.55 -0.68
N ARG A 36 -1.31 13.89 0.61
CA ARG A 36 -0.16 13.59 1.49
C ARG A 36 -0.09 12.11 1.83
N THR A 37 -1.22 11.49 2.19
CA THR A 37 -1.29 10.06 2.50
C THR A 37 -0.96 9.19 1.28
N MET A 38 -1.27 9.63 0.06
CA MET A 38 -0.89 8.89 -1.16
C MET A 38 0.62 8.89 -1.45
N ARG A 39 1.34 9.99 -1.22
CA ARG A 39 2.80 10.05 -1.45
C ARG A 39 3.55 9.23 -0.42
N TRP A 40 3.29 9.48 0.86
CA TRP A 40 3.95 8.74 1.94
C TRP A 40 3.50 7.28 1.97
N GLY A 41 2.24 6.99 1.69
CA GLY A 41 1.73 5.63 1.54
C GLY A 41 2.46 4.87 0.42
N GLY A 42 2.70 5.48 -0.74
CA GLY A 42 3.48 4.85 -1.82
C GLY A 42 4.92 4.51 -1.41
N VAL A 43 5.58 5.39 -0.65
CA VAL A 43 6.94 5.13 -0.12
C VAL A 43 6.92 3.99 0.91
N ILE A 44 5.95 3.99 1.83
CA ILE A 44 5.79 2.92 2.83
C ILE A 44 5.57 1.57 2.12
N ILE A 45 4.72 1.54 1.09
CA ILE A 45 4.46 0.32 0.31
C ILE A 45 5.73 -0.18 -0.39
N LEU A 46 6.55 0.73 -0.94
CA LEU A 46 7.82 0.33 -1.57
C LEU A 46 8.78 -0.30 -0.56
N LEU A 47 8.97 0.34 0.60
CA LEU A 47 9.82 -0.21 1.67
C LEU A 47 9.28 -1.54 2.18
N PHE A 48 7.96 -1.64 2.32
CA PHE A 48 7.28 -2.89 2.67
C PHE A 48 7.55 -3.99 1.67
N ILE A 49 7.43 -3.74 0.36
CA ILE A 49 7.69 -4.74 -0.68
C ILE A 49 9.15 -5.19 -0.62
N ILE A 50 10.11 -4.28 -0.44
CA ILE A 50 11.53 -4.64 -0.30
C ILE A 50 11.71 -5.55 0.92
N PHE A 51 11.22 -5.13 2.09
CA PHE A 51 11.30 -5.93 3.31
C PHE A 51 10.65 -7.30 3.15
N HIS A 52 9.45 -7.35 2.57
CA HIS A 52 8.68 -8.56 2.35
C HIS A 52 9.40 -9.56 1.46
N LEU A 53 9.98 -9.10 0.35
CA LEU A 53 10.78 -9.93 -0.55
C LEU A 53 12.06 -10.40 0.13
N LEU A 54 12.74 -9.52 0.88
CA LEU A 54 13.94 -9.88 1.61
C LEU A 54 13.66 -10.91 2.71
N GLN A 55 12.48 -10.86 3.34
CA GLN A 55 12.10 -11.78 4.38
C GLN A 55 11.65 -13.14 3.83
N PHE A 56 10.64 -13.16 2.95
CA PHE A 56 9.98 -14.40 2.54
C PHE A 56 10.44 -14.95 1.20
N THR A 57 11.01 -14.14 0.31
CA THR A 57 11.44 -14.59 -1.03
C THR A 57 12.92 -14.91 -1.07
N THR A 58 13.78 -13.97 -0.69
CA THR A 58 15.24 -14.16 -0.74
C THR A 58 15.82 -14.65 0.58
N ARG A 59 15.00 -14.74 1.64
CA ARG A 59 15.38 -15.25 2.97
C ARG A 59 16.64 -14.56 3.54
N THR A 60 16.80 -13.29 3.19
CA THR A 60 17.96 -12.47 3.61
C THR A 60 17.72 -11.80 4.94
N ILE A 61 16.46 -11.50 5.26
CA ILE A 61 16.05 -10.97 6.56
C ILE A 61 15.29 -12.08 7.27
N GLU A 62 15.87 -12.56 8.35
CA GLU A 62 15.32 -13.63 9.16
C GLU A 62 14.79 -13.04 10.47
N VAL A 63 13.56 -13.38 10.82
CA VAL A 63 12.96 -12.94 12.09
C VAL A 63 12.38 -14.13 12.81
N GLY A 64 12.84 -14.37 14.04
CA GLY A 64 12.38 -15.47 14.87
C GLY A 64 13.18 -16.78 14.71
N GLY A 65 14.07 -16.88 13.72
CA GLY A 65 14.93 -18.06 13.52
C GLY A 65 15.54 -18.09 12.12
N ASP A 66 16.42 -19.06 11.86
CA ASP A 66 17.08 -19.30 10.57
C ASP A 66 16.06 -19.78 9.52
N TYR A 67 16.13 -19.22 8.31
CA TYR A 67 15.21 -19.54 7.22
C TYR A 67 15.79 -20.54 6.19
N ALA A 68 17.03 -21.00 6.36
CA ALA A 68 17.74 -21.85 5.39
C ALA A 68 17.04 -23.20 5.14
N ASP A 69 16.66 -23.91 6.20
CA ASP A 69 16.19 -25.31 6.14
C ASP A 69 14.72 -25.49 6.60
N VAL A 70 13.94 -24.41 6.64
CA VAL A 70 12.54 -24.42 7.12
C VAL A 70 11.54 -24.30 5.97
N GLU A 71 10.36 -24.84 6.19
CA GLU A 71 9.26 -24.75 5.23
C GLU A 71 8.64 -23.34 5.22
N PRO A 72 8.05 -22.87 4.10
CA PRO A 72 7.46 -21.54 4.02
C PRO A 72 6.39 -21.24 5.08
N TYR A 73 5.65 -22.26 5.52
CA TYR A 73 4.69 -22.15 6.62
C TYR A 73 5.36 -21.77 7.94
N GLU A 74 6.48 -22.42 8.26
CA GLU A 74 7.23 -22.18 9.50
C GLU A 74 7.85 -20.78 9.49
N MET A 75 8.35 -20.31 8.34
CA MET A 75 8.84 -18.94 8.18
C MET A 75 7.76 -17.90 8.52
N VAL A 76 6.51 -18.16 8.14
CA VAL A 76 5.35 -17.28 8.42
C VAL A 76 5.07 -17.25 9.91
N ILE A 77 5.06 -18.41 10.57
CA ILE A 77 4.85 -18.50 12.02
C ILE A 77 5.98 -17.79 12.77
N MET A 78 7.25 -18.11 12.46
CA MET A 78 8.42 -17.50 13.10
C MET A 78 8.42 -15.97 12.92
N GLY A 79 8.18 -15.50 11.69
CA GLY A 79 8.16 -14.08 11.39
C GLY A 79 7.05 -13.32 12.10
N PHE A 80 5.82 -13.86 12.12
CA PHE A 80 4.66 -13.21 12.73
C PHE A 80 4.44 -13.50 14.22
N SER A 81 5.24 -14.39 14.82
CA SER A 81 5.33 -14.50 16.28
C SER A 81 5.94 -13.25 16.93
N ASN A 82 6.66 -12.42 16.16
CA ASN A 82 7.19 -11.15 16.63
C ASN A 82 6.14 -10.01 16.50
N PRO A 83 5.65 -9.41 17.60
CA PRO A 83 4.62 -8.38 17.55
C PRO A 83 5.05 -7.12 16.80
N PHE A 84 6.35 -6.80 16.75
CA PHE A 84 6.85 -5.65 15.99
C PHE A 84 6.78 -5.89 14.48
N VAL A 85 7.03 -7.12 14.02
CA VAL A 85 6.85 -7.49 12.61
C VAL A 85 5.38 -7.40 12.26
N VAL A 86 4.49 -7.93 13.09
CA VAL A 86 3.04 -7.84 12.86
C VAL A 86 2.57 -6.39 12.80
N LEU A 87 3.03 -5.52 13.71
CA LEU A 87 2.70 -4.10 13.67
C LEU A 87 3.19 -3.44 12.37
N PHE A 88 4.43 -3.72 11.96
CA PHE A 88 4.99 -3.20 10.70
C PHE A 88 4.16 -3.65 9.48
N TYR A 89 3.86 -4.95 9.37
CA TYR A 89 3.01 -5.49 8.30
C TYR A 89 1.61 -4.89 8.35
N ALA A 90 1.04 -4.70 9.54
CA ALA A 90 -0.30 -4.16 9.68
C ALA A 90 -0.39 -2.73 9.15
N LEU A 91 0.55 -1.86 9.55
CA LEU A 91 0.63 -0.48 9.05
C LEU A 91 0.85 -0.44 7.55
N ALA A 92 1.71 -1.32 7.01
CA ALA A 92 1.96 -1.41 5.58
C ALA A 92 0.73 -1.87 4.78
N VAL A 93 0.02 -2.91 5.24
CA VAL A 93 -1.18 -3.43 4.58
C VAL A 93 -2.35 -2.43 4.65
N ILE A 94 -2.46 -1.65 5.73
CA ILE A 94 -3.40 -0.52 5.80
C ILE A 94 -3.02 0.55 4.76
N ALA A 95 -1.73 0.88 4.62
CA ALA A 95 -1.26 1.80 3.59
C ALA A 95 -1.57 1.28 2.17
N VAL A 96 -1.41 -0.02 1.92
CA VAL A 96 -1.84 -0.69 0.68
C VAL A 96 -3.34 -0.50 0.46
N GLY A 97 -4.17 -0.70 1.49
CA GLY A 97 -5.62 -0.50 1.40
C GLY A 97 -6.00 0.91 0.96
N PHE A 98 -5.42 1.93 1.60
CA PHE A 98 -5.64 3.32 1.18
C PHE A 98 -5.15 3.58 -0.25
N HIS A 99 -3.97 3.10 -0.59
CA HIS A 99 -3.39 3.27 -1.92
C HIS A 99 -4.23 2.58 -3.00
N LEU A 100 -4.74 1.39 -2.73
CA LEU A 100 -5.57 0.62 -3.65
C LEU A 100 -6.91 1.32 -3.89
N ARG A 101 -7.59 1.78 -2.84
CA ARG A 101 -8.86 2.52 -2.96
C ARG A 101 -8.69 3.75 -3.85
N HIS A 102 -7.65 4.54 -3.57
CA HIS A 102 -7.33 5.72 -4.35
C HIS A 102 -6.91 5.38 -5.79
N GLY A 103 -6.12 4.33 -5.97
CA GLY A 103 -5.68 3.85 -7.27
C GLY A 103 -6.84 3.45 -8.16
N ILE A 104 -7.72 2.57 -7.66
CA ILE A 104 -8.94 2.15 -8.37
C ILE A 104 -9.79 3.36 -8.73
N TRP A 105 -10.10 4.21 -7.75
CA TRP A 105 -10.91 5.41 -7.97
C TRP A 105 -10.31 6.34 -9.03
N SER A 106 -9.00 6.61 -8.96
CA SER A 106 -8.33 7.49 -9.92
C SER A 106 -8.28 6.88 -11.32
N ALA A 107 -8.02 5.58 -11.43
CA ALA A 107 -7.92 4.88 -12.70
C ALA A 107 -9.27 4.85 -13.42
N THR A 108 -10.36 4.59 -12.71
CA THR A 108 -11.71 4.61 -13.29
C THR A 108 -12.12 6.00 -13.74
N GLN A 109 -11.62 7.07 -13.10
CA GLN A 109 -11.82 8.44 -13.57
C GLN A 109 -10.99 8.75 -14.81
N THR A 110 -9.70 8.39 -14.81
CA THR A 110 -8.79 8.66 -15.95
C THR A 110 -9.18 7.89 -17.21
N LEU A 111 -9.69 6.67 -17.07
CA LEU A 111 -10.14 5.83 -18.18
C LEU A 111 -11.58 6.15 -18.65
N GLY A 112 -12.24 7.15 -18.05
CA GLY A 112 -13.61 7.55 -18.45
C GLY A 112 -14.71 6.59 -18.00
N LEU A 113 -14.41 5.63 -17.12
CA LEU A 113 -15.38 4.65 -16.62
C LEU A 113 -16.32 5.23 -15.54
N THR A 114 -16.02 6.40 -15.01
CA THR A 114 -16.81 7.08 -13.97
C THR A 114 -17.63 8.22 -14.57
N SER A 115 -18.94 8.20 -14.33
CA SER A 115 -19.92 9.23 -14.66
C SER A 115 -20.66 9.68 -13.38
N GLN A 116 -21.48 10.73 -13.49
CA GLN A 116 -22.26 11.21 -12.34
C GLN A 116 -23.27 10.18 -11.83
N SER A 117 -23.82 9.34 -12.73
CA SER A 117 -24.83 8.33 -12.37
C SER A 117 -24.21 7.09 -11.70
N ASN A 118 -23.00 6.68 -12.07
CA ASN A 118 -22.35 5.48 -11.52
C ASN A 118 -21.33 5.78 -10.41
N ARG A 119 -21.11 7.05 -10.07
CA ARG A 119 -20.11 7.52 -9.11
C ARG A 119 -20.11 6.76 -7.79
N ASN A 120 -21.30 6.54 -7.22
CA ASN A 120 -21.46 5.86 -5.94
C ASN A 120 -21.14 4.37 -6.05
N ALA A 121 -21.54 3.72 -7.16
CA ALA A 121 -21.23 2.31 -7.42
C ALA A 121 -19.72 2.10 -7.57
N VAL A 122 -19.03 2.96 -8.34
CA VAL A 122 -17.57 2.90 -8.51
C VAL A 122 -16.85 3.10 -7.17
N ASN A 123 -17.30 4.06 -6.36
CA ASN A 123 -16.72 4.27 -5.04
C ASN A 123 -16.95 3.06 -4.10
N LEU A 124 -18.13 2.46 -4.14
CA LEU A 124 -18.43 1.26 -3.36
C LEU A 124 -17.50 0.11 -3.76
N VAL A 125 -17.36 -0.16 -5.06
CA VAL A 125 -16.44 -1.19 -5.58
C VAL A 125 -15.00 -0.93 -5.11
N ALA A 126 -14.51 0.31 -5.25
CA ALA A 126 -13.17 0.68 -4.80
C ALA A 126 -12.97 0.44 -3.29
N VAL A 127 -13.95 0.78 -2.47
CA VAL A 127 -13.93 0.55 -1.01
C VAL A 127 -13.98 -0.95 -0.69
N THR A 128 -14.91 -1.70 -1.30
CA THR A 128 -15.09 -3.13 -1.04
C THR A 128 -13.83 -3.92 -1.39
N ILE A 129 -13.26 -3.70 -2.58
CA ILE A 129 -12.02 -4.38 -2.99
C ILE A 129 -10.89 -4.05 -2.02
N SER A 130 -10.74 -2.78 -1.65
CA SER A 130 -9.66 -2.36 -0.75
C SER A 130 -9.79 -2.94 0.65
N LEU A 131 -11.01 -2.95 1.21
CA LEU A 131 -11.26 -3.56 2.51
C LEU A 131 -11.07 -5.06 2.49
N ALA A 132 -11.57 -5.75 1.45
CA ALA A 132 -11.41 -7.20 1.32
C ALA A 132 -9.92 -7.59 1.28
N VAL A 133 -9.11 -6.89 0.49
CA VAL A 133 -7.66 -7.10 0.42
C VAL A 133 -7.01 -6.80 1.77
N THR A 134 -7.26 -5.63 2.36
CA THR A 134 -6.64 -5.26 3.64
C THR A 134 -6.99 -6.25 4.75
N LEU A 135 -8.26 -6.59 4.93
CA LEU A 135 -8.68 -7.53 5.97
C LEU A 135 -8.12 -8.93 5.70
N GLY A 136 -8.20 -9.42 4.46
CA GLY A 136 -7.69 -10.74 4.09
C GLY A 136 -6.20 -10.90 4.39
N PHE A 137 -5.37 -9.90 4.06
CA PHE A 137 -3.94 -9.93 4.35
C PHE A 137 -3.60 -9.73 5.84
N LEU A 138 -4.43 -8.99 6.59
CA LEU A 138 -4.24 -8.82 8.04
C LEU A 138 -4.60 -10.07 8.83
N THR A 139 -5.49 -10.92 8.32
CA THR A 139 -5.90 -12.15 9.02
C THR A 139 -4.71 -13.04 9.35
N VAL A 140 -3.76 -13.25 8.42
CA VAL A 140 -2.62 -14.15 8.62
C VAL A 140 -1.72 -13.73 9.80
N PRO A 141 -1.11 -12.53 9.81
CA PRO A 141 -0.21 -12.14 10.90
C PRO A 141 -0.93 -12.00 12.25
N ILE A 142 -2.21 -11.61 12.25
CA ILE A 142 -3.01 -11.52 13.47
C ILE A 142 -3.32 -12.92 14.02
N ALA A 143 -3.65 -13.88 13.15
CA ALA A 143 -3.96 -15.25 13.57
C ALA A 143 -2.73 -15.94 14.20
N VAL A 144 -1.55 -15.77 13.61
CA VAL A 144 -0.29 -16.26 14.18
C VAL A 144 -0.01 -15.60 15.53
N LEU A 145 -0.07 -14.26 15.60
CA LEU A 145 0.23 -13.54 16.86
C LEU A 145 -0.76 -13.89 17.98
N ALA A 146 -2.00 -14.22 17.63
CA ALA A 146 -3.04 -14.63 18.57
C ALA A 146 -2.92 -16.10 19.01
N GLY A 147 -2.00 -16.89 18.43
CA GLY A 147 -1.87 -18.33 18.71
C GLY A 147 -3.07 -19.14 18.20
N ILE A 148 -3.68 -18.70 17.09
CA ILE A 148 -4.73 -19.47 16.39
C ILE A 148 -4.08 -20.43 15.36
N VAL A 149 -2.88 -20.09 14.89
CA VAL A 149 -2.10 -20.83 13.91
C VAL A 149 -0.67 -20.93 14.43
N ASP A 150 -0.17 -22.17 14.60
CA ASP A 150 1.08 -22.50 15.29
C ASP A 150 1.88 -23.56 14.53
#